data_AF-A0AA41U2P5-F1
#
_entry.id   AF-A0AA41U2P5-F1
#
_cell.length_a   1.000
_cell.length_b   1.000
_cell.length_c   1.000
_cell.angle_alpha   90.00
_cell.angle_beta   90.00
_cell.angle_gamma   90.00
#
_symmetry.space_group_name_H-M   'P 1'
#
loop_
_entity.id
_entity.type
_entity.pdbx_description
1 polymer ?
#
loop_
_entity_poly.entity_id
_entity_poly.type
_entity_poly.pdbx_seq_one_letter_code
_entity_poly.pdbx_strand_id
1 'polypeptide(L)'
;MTGPQVTAAEIARIAGVGRAAVSNWRRRFTDFPQPVGGTDTSPTFALADVEGWLRDQGKIAAVSPDELLWRALVAASGDADQAAVLAEVGEHLLRLGAGRPAKAT
;
A
#
# COMPACT_ATOMS: atom_id res chain seq x y z
N MET A 1 -3.38 12.98 -16.53
CA MET A 1 -2.24 12.05 -16.67
C MET A 1 -2.76 10.65 -16.40
N THR A 2 -2.69 9.73 -17.36
CA THR A 2 -3.20 8.36 -17.17
C THR A 2 -2.24 7.60 -16.26
N GLY A 3 -2.71 7.23 -15.07
CA GLY A 3 -1.92 6.45 -14.12
C GLY A 3 -1.67 5.00 -14.60
N PRO A 4 -0.88 4.22 -13.85
CA PRO A 4 -0.61 2.82 -14.17
C PRO A 4 -1.90 2.02 -14.35
N GLN A 5 -1.93 1.12 -15.33
CA GLN A 5 -3.06 0.23 -15.58
C GLN A 5 -2.69 -1.22 -15.27
N VAL A 6 -3.67 -1.99 -14.81
CA VAL A 6 -3.51 -3.40 -14.45
C VAL A 6 -4.61 -4.27 -15.06
N THR A 7 -4.24 -5.48 -15.45
CA THR A 7 -5.15 -6.53 -15.91
C THR A 7 -5.80 -7.26 -14.73
N ALA A 8 -6.91 -7.95 -14.95
CA ALA A 8 -7.54 -8.77 -13.91
C ALA A 8 -6.60 -9.84 -13.31
N ALA A 9 -5.62 -10.33 -14.08
CA ALA A 9 -4.61 -11.25 -13.59
C ALA A 9 -3.62 -10.58 -12.62
N GLU A 10 -3.26 -9.32 -12.87
CA GLU A 10 -2.42 -8.54 -11.95
C GLU A 10 -3.17 -8.18 -10.67
N ILE A 11 -4.45 -7.80 -10.78
CA ILE A 11 -5.32 -7.57 -9.61
C ILE A 11 -5.34 -8.81 -8.70
N ALA A 12 -5.48 -10.00 -9.30
CA ALA A 12 -5.47 -11.26 -8.55
C ALA A 12 -4.14 -11.47 -7.80
N ARG A 13 -3.01 -11.15 -8.44
CA ARG A 13 -1.68 -11.22 -7.79
C ARG A 13 -1.54 -10.22 -6.64
N ILE A 14 -1.97 -8.98 -6.83
CA ILE A 14 -1.93 -7.92 -5.79
C ILE A 14 -2.73 -8.37 -4.56
N ALA A 15 -3.92 -8.94 -4.78
CA ALA A 15 -4.79 -9.38 -3.70
C ALA A 15 -4.46 -10.79 -3.14
N GLY A 16 -3.45 -11.49 -3.68
CA GLY A 16 -3.09 -12.84 -3.25
C GLY A 16 -4.18 -13.89 -3.49
N VAL A 17 -5.02 -13.72 -4.52
CA VAL A 17 -6.15 -14.59 -4.86
C VAL A 17 -6.05 -15.17 -6.27
N GLY A 18 -6.93 -16.13 -6.59
CA GLY A 18 -7.08 -16.64 -7.95
C GLY A 18 -7.90 -15.70 -8.86
N ARG A 19 -7.68 -15.77 -10.18
CA ARG A 19 -8.39 -14.95 -11.21
C ARG A 19 -9.92 -15.05 -11.13
N ALA A 20 -10.44 -16.21 -10.72
CA ALA A 20 -11.88 -16.42 -10.56
C ALA A 20 -12.51 -15.51 -9.49
N ALA A 21 -11.76 -15.14 -8.44
CA ALA A 21 -12.22 -14.20 -7.42
C ALA A 21 -12.46 -12.82 -8.02
N VAL A 22 -11.53 -12.32 -8.84
CA VAL A 22 -11.64 -11.01 -9.52
C VAL A 22 -12.82 -11.00 -10.48
N SER A 23 -13.02 -12.09 -11.24
CA SER A 23 -14.21 -12.23 -12.10
C SER A 23 -15.51 -12.17 -11.29
N ASN A 24 -15.56 -12.84 -10.14
CA ASN A 24 -16.72 -12.80 -9.26
C ASN A 24 -16.94 -11.40 -8.66
N TRP A 25 -15.87 -10.67 -8.31
CA TRP A 25 -15.98 -9.32 -7.77
C TRP A 25 -16.61 -8.36 -8.77
N ARG A 26 -16.11 -8.36 -10.01
CA ARG A 26 -16.65 -7.56 -11.12
C ARG A 26 -18.15 -7.77 -11.33
N ARG A 27 -18.66 -8.97 -11.04
CA ARG A 27 -20.08 -9.30 -11.19
C ARG A 27 -20.92 -8.94 -9.96
N ARG A 28 -20.36 -9.08 -8.75
CA ARG A 28 -21.09 -8.94 -7.47
C ARG A 28 -21.06 -7.53 -6.90
N PHE A 29 -20.03 -6.76 -7.21
CA PHE A 29 -19.81 -5.43 -6.67
C PHE A 29 -19.94 -4.41 -7.80
N THR A 30 -21.02 -3.63 -7.75
CA THR A 30 -21.34 -2.63 -8.78
C THR A 30 -20.39 -1.43 -8.74
N ASP A 31 -19.75 -1.22 -7.59
CA ASP A 31 -18.70 -0.23 -7.33
C ASP A 31 -17.30 -0.73 -7.71
N PHE A 32 -17.17 -1.97 -8.22
CA PHE A 32 -15.88 -2.43 -8.71
C PHE A 32 -15.37 -1.51 -9.85
N PRO A 33 -14.07 -1.16 -9.89
CA PRO A 33 -13.53 -0.23 -10.87
C PRO A 33 -13.87 -0.60 -12.31
N GLN A 34 -14.29 0.41 -13.07
CA GLN A 34 -14.58 0.24 -14.49
C GLN A 34 -13.28 0.15 -15.30
N PRO A 35 -13.28 -0.58 -16.41
CA PRO A 35 -12.10 -0.65 -17.28
C PRO A 35 -11.82 0.72 -17.91
N VAL A 36 -10.55 1.09 -17.94
CA VAL A 36 -10.05 2.35 -18.54
C VAL A 36 -9.32 2.09 -19.87
N GLY A 37 -9.17 0.83 -20.26
CA GLY A 37 -8.53 0.42 -21.51
C GLY A 37 -8.52 -1.10 -21.69
N GLY A 38 -7.59 -1.57 -22.53
CA GLY A 38 -7.42 -2.98 -22.87
C GLY A 38 -8.35 -3.41 -24.00
N THR A 39 -8.65 -4.72 -24.04
CA THR A 39 -9.58 -5.32 -25.00
C THR A 39 -10.82 -5.86 -24.29
N ASP A 40 -11.86 -6.17 -25.04
CA ASP A 40 -13.07 -6.83 -24.50
C ASP A 40 -12.73 -8.14 -23.75
N THR A 41 -11.70 -8.85 -24.21
CA THR A 41 -11.24 -10.13 -23.64
C THR A 41 -10.24 -9.96 -22.51
N SER A 42 -9.52 -8.84 -22.46
CA SER A 42 -8.54 -8.52 -21.42
C SER A 42 -8.59 -7.03 -21.09
N PRO A 43 -9.62 -6.58 -20.36
CA PRO A 43 -9.74 -5.20 -19.94
C PRO A 43 -8.63 -4.83 -18.95
N THR A 44 -8.24 -3.56 -18.97
CA THR A 44 -7.30 -2.96 -18.02
C THR A 44 -8.00 -1.91 -17.15
N PHE A 45 -7.58 -1.82 -15.90
CA PHE A 45 -8.18 -0.99 -14.86
C PHE A 45 -7.12 -0.03 -14.32
N ALA A 46 -7.52 1.16 -13.89
CA ALA A 46 -6.60 2.06 -13.22
C ALA A 46 -6.14 1.43 -11.90
N LEU A 47 -4.82 1.31 -11.70
CA LEU A 47 -4.25 0.69 -10.51
C LEU A 47 -4.71 1.38 -9.22
N ALA A 48 -4.74 2.72 -9.23
CA ALA A 48 -5.14 3.51 -8.07
C ALA A 48 -6.58 3.20 -7.61
N ASP A 49 -7.51 3.08 -8.55
CA ASP A 49 -8.92 2.78 -8.26
C ASP A 49 -9.08 1.36 -7.72
N VAL A 50 -8.33 0.40 -8.28
CA VAL A 50 -8.32 -0.99 -7.81
C VAL A 50 -7.76 -1.09 -6.40
N GLU A 51 -6.62 -0.47 -6.11
CA GLU A 51 -6.06 -0.52 -4.76
C GLU A 51 -6.95 0.19 -3.73
N GLY A 52 -7.59 1.30 -4.11
CA GLY A 52 -8.60 1.97 -3.31
C GLY A 52 -9.73 1.02 -2.94
N TRP A 53 -10.36 0.43 -3.96
CA TRP A 53 -11.44 -0.51 -3.77
C TRP A 53 -11.02 -1.74 -2.94
N LEU A 54 -9.84 -2.32 -3.20
CA LEU A 54 -9.34 -3.47 -2.43
C LEU A 54 -9.10 -3.12 -0.95
N ARG A 55 -8.62 -1.91 -0.65
CA ARG A 55 -8.45 -1.43 0.73
C ARG A 55 -9.81 -1.24 1.41
N ASP A 56 -10.76 -0.59 0.75
CA ASP A 56 -12.10 -0.33 1.30
C ASP A 56 -12.86 -1.63 1.57
N GLN A 57 -12.64 -2.66 0.74
CA GLN A 57 -13.23 -3.99 0.91
C GLN A 57 -12.44 -4.90 1.88
N GLY A 58 -11.35 -4.41 2.47
CA GLY A 58 -10.46 -5.18 3.37
C GLY A 58 -9.78 -6.38 2.71
N LYS A 59 -9.61 -6.35 1.38
CA LYS A 59 -9.02 -7.44 0.57
C LYS A 59 -7.51 -7.37 0.50
N ILE A 60 -6.93 -6.19 0.72
CA ILE A 60 -5.52 -6.00 0.98
C ILE A 60 -5.39 -5.21 2.28
N ALA A 61 -4.37 -5.51 3.08
CA ALA A 61 -4.04 -4.66 4.20
C ALA A 61 -3.63 -3.28 3.65
N ALA A 62 -4.17 -2.20 4.23
CA ALA A 62 -3.50 -0.92 4.10
C ALA A 62 -2.05 -1.10 4.56
N VAL A 63 -1.09 -0.50 3.84
CA VAL A 63 0.32 -0.58 4.24
C VAL A 63 0.39 -0.11 5.69
N SER A 64 0.83 -0.99 6.59
CA SER A 64 0.84 -0.67 8.01
C SER A 64 1.78 0.52 8.24
N PRO A 65 1.53 1.36 9.25
CA PRO A 65 2.46 2.42 9.62
C PRO A 65 3.89 1.90 9.83
N ASP A 66 4.03 0.69 10.37
CA ASP A 66 5.33 0.03 10.60
C ASP A 66 6.05 -0.30 9.28
N GLU A 67 5.32 -0.79 8.28
CA GLU A 67 5.88 -1.05 6.95
C GLU A 67 6.21 0.26 6.21
N LEU A 68 5.39 1.29 6.35
CA LEU A 68 5.70 2.62 5.80
C LEU A 68 6.96 3.20 6.46
N LEU A 69 7.10 3.07 7.77
CA LEU A 69 8.27 3.49 8.51
C LEU A 69 9.51 2.72 8.05
N TRP A 70 9.40 1.40 7.93
CA TRP A 70 10.49 0.56 7.43
C TRP A 70 10.93 0.96 6.01
N ARG A 71 9.98 1.16 5.09
CA ARG A 71 10.28 1.63 3.72
C ARG A 71 10.94 3.01 3.72
N ALA A 72 10.48 3.92 4.57
CA ALA A 72 11.08 5.24 4.71
C ALA A 72 12.52 5.15 5.25
N LEU A 73 12.77 4.27 6.23
CA LEU A 73 14.10 4.02 6.77
C LEU A 73 15.03 3.43 5.71
N VAL A 74 14.59 2.42 4.95
CA VAL A 74 15.36 1.83 3.84
C VAL A 74 15.66 2.86 2.75
N ALA A 75 14.68 3.69 2.38
CA ALA A 75 14.88 4.73 1.38
C ALA A 75 15.85 5.83 1.86
N ALA A 76 15.81 6.17 3.15
CA ALA A 76 16.70 7.16 3.75
C ALA A 76 18.13 6.65 3.97
N SER A 77 18.31 5.33 4.11
CA SER A 77 19.63 4.75 4.40
C SER A 77 20.55 4.70 3.17
N GLY A 78 20.04 4.62 1.94
CA GLY A 78 20.91 4.56 0.76
C GLY A 78 21.93 3.40 0.86
N ASP A 79 23.22 3.68 0.64
CA ASP A 79 24.32 2.72 0.90
C ASP A 79 24.84 2.75 2.36
N ALA A 80 24.28 3.59 3.22
CA ALA A 80 24.68 3.69 4.61
C ALA A 80 24.18 2.48 5.42
N ASP A 81 24.93 2.13 6.47
CA ASP A 81 24.56 1.06 7.39
C ASP A 81 23.19 1.37 8.05
N GLN A 82 22.22 0.51 7.80
CA GLN A 82 20.86 0.62 8.32
C GLN A 82 20.84 0.68 9.86
N ALA A 83 21.81 0.05 10.53
CA ALA A 83 21.93 0.10 11.99
C ALA A 83 22.31 1.51 12.47
N ALA A 84 23.14 2.24 11.73
CA ALA A 84 23.53 3.61 12.07
C ALA A 84 22.35 4.58 11.91
N VAL A 85 21.58 4.44 10.83
CA VAL A 85 20.37 5.26 10.59
C VAL A 85 19.31 5.01 11.66
N LEU A 86 19.09 3.75 12.04
CA LEU A 86 18.18 3.40 13.14
C LEU A 86 18.64 4.00 14.48
N ALA A 87 19.95 3.97 14.77
CA ALA A 87 20.50 4.56 15.99
C ALA A 87 20.29 6.09 16.02
N GLU A 88 20.54 6.78 14.90
CA GLU A 88 20.37 8.23 14.80
C GLU A 88 18.90 8.65 14.99
N VAL A 89 17.97 7.93 14.35
CA VAL A 89 16.52 8.14 14.54
C VAL A 89 16.13 7.86 15.99
N GLY A 90 16.64 6.80 16.60
CA GLY A 90 16.43 6.47 18.01
C GLY A 90 16.90 7.56 18.96
N GLU A 91 18.11 8.09 18.76
CA GLU A 91 18.62 9.23 19.54
C GLU A 91 17.77 10.49 19.35
N HIS A 92 17.32 10.77 18.12
CA HIS A 92 16.46 11.91 17.84
C HIS A 92 15.13 11.80 18.58
N LEU A 93 14.48 10.62 18.56
CA LEU A 93 13.23 10.37 19.27
C LEU A 93 13.41 10.44 20.80
N LEU A 94 14.52 9.93 21.34
CA LEU A 94 14.84 10.04 22.77
C LEU A 94 15.05 11.51 23.19
N ARG A 95 15.72 12.32 22.36
CA ARG A 95 15.87 13.77 22.59
C ARG A 95 14.53 14.50 22.57
N LEU A 96 13.62 14.11 21.68
CA LEU A 96 12.25 14.66 21.63
C LEU A 96 11.41 14.21 22.84
N GLY A 97 11.53 12.95 23.27
CA GLY A 97 10.81 12.37 24.40
C GLY A 97 11.29 12.89 25.76
N ALA A 98 12.58 13.22 25.89
CA ALA A 98 13.18 13.78 27.10
C ALA A 98 12.67 15.20 27.45
N GLY A 99 11.95 15.85 26.53
CA GLY A 99 11.33 17.17 26.73
C GLY A 99 9.85 17.14 27.15
N ARG A 100 9.21 15.97 27.31
CA ARG A 100 7.80 15.90 27.72
C ARG A 100 7.72 15.72 29.25
N PRO A 101 7.37 16.75 30.04
CA PRO A 101 7.22 16.57 31.48
C PRO A 101 6.13 15.52 31.75
N ALA A 102 6.41 14.62 32.69
CA ALA A 102 5.41 13.70 33.21
C ALA A 102 4.17 14.49 33.63
N LYS A 103 2.98 14.05 33.21
CA LYS A 103 1.72 14.58 33.74
C LYS A 103 1.72 14.35 35.25
N ALA A 104 1.98 15.40 36.01
CA ALA A 104 1.70 15.44 37.43
C ALA A 104 0.21 15.78 37.60
N THR A 105 -0.64 14.76 37.72
CA THR A 105 -1.71 14.57 38.74
C THR A 105 -2.58 13.39 38.38
#